data_AF-A0A847A2R9-F1
#
_entry.id   AF-A0A847A2R9-F1
#
_cell.length_a   1.000
_cell.length_b   1.000
_cell.length_c   1.000
_cell.angle_alpha   90.00
_cell.angle_beta   90.00
_cell.angle_gamma   90.00
#
_symmetry.space_group_name_H-M   'P 1'
#
loop_
_entity.id
_entity.type
_entity.pdbx_description
1 polymer ?
#
loop_
_entity_poly.entity_id
_entity_poly.type
_entity_poly.pdbx_seq_one_letter_code
_entity_poly.pdbx_strand_id
1 'polypeptide(L)'
;MTVMTLTTTMRPEVLPLAPTKTVEEVWQQPAVGTPWCEDGEHNLGLDEVLDVLYALGFNEDMQSVTHAQIVRMSMELWLYEAVCAFFHLGVEDAAKRVHGVVADEYPLGEGLAIVKEFS
;
A
#
# COMPACT_ATOMS: atom_id res chain seq x y z
N MET A 1 23.55 -43.01 24.35
CA MET A 1 23.89 -41.61 24.02
C MET A 1 22.88 -41.12 23.01
N THR A 2 21.93 -40.29 23.44
CA THR A 2 20.85 -39.77 22.59
C THR A 2 21.24 -38.35 22.18
N VAL A 3 21.41 -38.12 20.88
CA VAL A 3 21.72 -36.80 20.33
C VAL A 3 20.39 -36.13 19.99
N MET A 4 20.04 -35.07 20.73
CA MET A 4 18.92 -34.19 20.37
C MET A 4 19.43 -33.14 19.38
N THR A 5 18.98 -33.22 18.13
CA THR A 5 19.17 -32.17 17.14
C THR A 5 18.13 -31.07 17.34
N LEU A 6 18.57 -29.91 17.83
CA LEU A 6 17.79 -28.68 17.84
C LEU A 6 17.79 -28.11 16.42
N THR A 7 16.67 -28.23 15.71
CA THR A 7 16.46 -27.55 14.44
C THR A 7 16.02 -26.12 14.73
N THR A 8 16.98 -25.21 14.86
CA THR A 8 16.70 -23.76 14.80
C THR A 8 16.37 -23.43 13.35
N THR A 9 15.08 -23.31 13.05
CA THR A 9 14.61 -22.71 11.79
C THR A 9 14.98 -21.23 11.81
N MET A 10 16.07 -20.86 11.14
CA MET A 10 16.35 -19.47 10.80
C MET A 10 15.29 -19.03 9.78
N ARG A 11 14.33 -18.21 10.23
CA ARG A 11 13.48 -17.42 9.33
C ARG A 11 14.38 -16.35 8.71
N PRO A 12 14.48 -16.24 7.38
CA PRO A 12 15.26 -15.16 6.77
C PRO A 12 14.63 -13.83 7.19
N GLU A 13 15.42 -13.01 7.86
CA GLU A 13 15.09 -11.62 8.15
C GLU A 13 15.09 -10.89 6.81
N VAL A 14 13.90 -10.56 6.30
CA VAL A 14 13.78 -9.74 5.09
C VAL A 14 14.25 -8.35 5.48
N LEU A 15 15.50 -8.02 5.14
CA LEU A 15 16.06 -6.71 5.38
C LEU A 15 15.20 -5.66 4.67
N PRO A 16 14.82 -4.55 5.35
CA PRO A 16 14.12 -3.45 4.71
C PRO A 16 14.91 -2.95 3.50
N LEU A 17 14.24 -2.78 2.35
CA LEU A 17 14.85 -2.11 1.20
C LEU A 17 14.86 -0.61 1.49
N ALA A 18 15.80 0.11 0.87
CA ALA A 18 15.67 1.56 0.83
C ALA A 18 14.43 1.93 0.00
N PRO A 19 13.58 2.87 0.46
CA PRO A 19 12.54 3.44 -0.39
C PRO A 19 13.14 3.92 -1.70
N THR A 20 12.51 3.56 -2.81
CA THR A 20 12.93 3.98 -4.15
C THR A 20 12.21 5.25 -4.60
N LYS A 21 11.13 5.63 -3.91
CA LYS A 21 10.35 6.86 -4.15
C LYS A 21 10.00 7.51 -2.81
N THR A 22 10.12 8.84 -2.76
CA THR A 22 9.62 9.66 -1.67
C THR A 22 8.12 9.94 -1.84
N VAL A 23 7.45 10.30 -0.74
CA VAL A 23 6.04 10.74 -0.77
C VAL A 23 5.83 11.89 -1.76
N GLU A 24 6.73 12.87 -1.76
CA GLU A 24 6.68 14.00 -2.69
C GLU A 24 6.75 13.54 -4.16
N GLU A 25 7.72 12.68 -4.49
CA GLU A 25 7.87 12.16 -5.86
C GLU A 25 6.64 11.38 -6.35
N VAL A 26 5.93 10.70 -5.44
CA VAL A 26 4.67 10.03 -5.77
C VAL A 26 3.58 11.04 -6.14
N TRP A 27 3.43 12.12 -5.38
CA TRP A 27 2.40 13.13 -5.63
C TRP A 27 2.70 14.06 -6.81
N GLN A 28 3.94 14.10 -7.30
CA GLN A 28 4.30 14.78 -8.55
C GLN A 28 3.98 13.95 -9.81
N GLN A 29 3.54 12.70 -9.66
CA GLN A 29 3.08 11.89 -10.80
C GLN A 29 1.75 12.43 -11.35
N PRO A 30 1.43 12.16 -12.63
CA PRO A 30 0.13 12.53 -13.19
C PRO A 30 -1.03 12.11 -12.27
N ALA A 31 -2.04 12.96 -12.10
CA ALA A 31 -3.21 12.70 -11.26
C ALA A 31 -4.20 11.69 -11.88
N VAL A 32 -3.71 10.75 -12.68
CA VAL A 32 -4.49 9.70 -13.34
C VAL A 32 -3.96 8.34 -12.94
N GLY A 33 -4.85 7.38 -12.70
CA GLY A 33 -4.49 6.00 -12.44
C GLY A 33 -4.04 5.25 -13.67
N THR A 34 -3.17 4.27 -13.46
CA THR A 34 -2.87 3.26 -14.45
C THR A 34 -4.13 2.41 -14.64
N PRO A 35 -4.70 2.31 -15.84
CA PRO A 35 -5.90 1.49 -16.04
C PRO A 35 -5.59 0.03 -15.71
N TRP A 36 -6.12 -0.46 -14.59
CA TRP A 36 -5.97 -1.85 -14.15
C TRP A 36 -6.92 -2.79 -14.91
N CYS A 37 -8.08 -2.28 -15.34
CA CYS A 37 -9.10 -2.91 -16.18
C CYS A 37 -9.76 -1.84 -17.07
N GLU A 38 -10.55 -2.20 -18.10
CA GLU A 38 -11.10 -1.30 -19.13
C GLU A 38 -12.01 -0.14 -18.64
N ASP A 39 -12.19 -0.02 -17.32
CA ASP A 39 -13.04 0.96 -16.66
C ASP A 39 -12.32 2.30 -16.50
N GLY A 40 -12.13 3.02 -17.60
CA GLY A 40 -11.94 4.47 -17.62
C GLY A 40 -10.70 5.07 -16.91
N GLU A 41 -10.60 6.39 -16.99
CA GLU A 41 -9.58 7.17 -16.27
C GLU A 41 -10.08 7.43 -14.84
N HIS A 42 -9.31 7.01 -13.84
CA HIS A 42 -9.55 7.34 -12.44
C HIS A 42 -8.69 8.54 -12.04
N ASN A 43 -9.32 9.59 -11.50
CA ASN A 43 -8.57 10.68 -10.88
C ASN A 43 -7.97 10.21 -9.56
N LEU A 44 -6.69 10.48 -9.39
CA LEU A 44 -5.89 10.09 -8.24
C LEU A 44 -5.10 11.30 -7.74
N GLY A 45 -5.76 12.45 -7.64
CA GLY A 45 -5.23 13.57 -6.89
C GLY A 45 -5.31 13.28 -5.40
N LEU A 46 -4.68 14.16 -4.60
CA LEU A 46 -4.72 14.03 -3.15
C LEU A 46 -6.16 14.12 -2.62
N ASP A 47 -6.95 15.04 -3.18
CA ASP A 47 -8.34 15.27 -2.77
C ASP A 47 -9.20 14.03 -3.01
N GLU A 48 -9.07 13.35 -4.16
CA GLU A 48 -9.84 12.12 -4.43
C GLU A 48 -9.47 10.97 -3.49
N VAL A 49 -8.17 10.82 -3.18
CA VAL A 49 -7.71 9.80 -2.24
C VAL A 49 -8.20 10.11 -0.82
N LEU A 50 -8.23 11.38 -0.43
CA LEU A 50 -8.77 11.83 0.85
C LEU A 50 -10.29 11.64 0.93
N ASP A 51 -11.03 11.89 -0.15
CA ASP A 51 -12.48 11.65 -0.21
C ASP A 51 -12.81 10.18 0.05
N VAL A 52 -12.06 9.24 -0.56
CA VAL A 52 -12.19 7.81 -0.29
C VAL A 52 -11.81 7.47 1.16
N LEU A 53 -10.73 8.06 1.67
CA LEU A 53 -10.31 7.91 3.06
C LEU A 53 -11.47 8.29 4.01
N TYR A 54 -12.07 9.47 3.84
CA TYR A 54 -13.19 9.93 4.65
C TYR A 54 -14.45 9.08 4.48
N ALA A 55 -14.77 8.65 3.26
CA ALA A 55 -15.91 7.78 2.99
C ALA A 55 -15.82 6.43 3.72
N LEU A 56 -14.60 5.95 3.97
CA LEU A 56 -14.35 4.72 4.74
C LEU A 56 -14.38 4.92 6.27
N GLY A 57 -14.65 6.14 6.74
CA GLY A 57 -14.75 6.48 8.16
C GLY A 57 -13.40 6.77 8.83
N PHE A 58 -12.34 6.96 8.05
CA PHE A 58 -11.07 7.50 8.54
C PHE A 58 -11.20 9.02 8.71
N ASN A 59 -10.39 9.62 9.57
CA ASN A 59 -10.50 11.05 9.88
C ASN A 59 -9.13 11.75 9.92
N GLU A 60 -9.17 13.08 10.00
CA GLU A 60 -7.99 13.96 9.98
C GLU A 60 -7.05 13.79 11.19
N ASP A 61 -7.52 13.18 12.28
CA ASP A 61 -6.71 12.92 13.48
C ASP A 61 -5.77 11.71 13.29
N MET A 62 -6.02 10.89 12.27
CA MET A 62 -5.21 9.69 12.01
C MET A 62 -3.78 10.06 11.67
N GLN A 63 -2.83 9.46 12.40
CA GLN A 63 -1.40 9.62 12.15
C GLN A 63 -0.83 8.48 11.30
N SER A 64 -1.55 7.37 11.18
CA SER A 64 -1.13 6.14 10.53
C SER A 64 -2.28 5.37 9.90
N VAL A 65 -1.95 4.50 8.96
CA VAL A 65 -2.87 3.55 8.32
C VAL A 65 -2.23 2.17 8.24
N THR A 66 -3.03 1.13 8.39
CA THR A 66 -2.61 -0.26 8.25
C THR A 66 -2.54 -0.69 6.79
N HIS A 67 -1.75 -1.71 6.49
CA HIS A 67 -1.70 -2.29 5.14
C HIS A 67 -3.09 -2.74 4.65
N ALA A 68 -3.91 -3.30 5.54
CA ALA A 68 -5.27 -3.70 5.22
C ALA A 68 -6.17 -2.50 4.86
N GLN A 69 -5.98 -1.36 5.52
CA GLN A 69 -6.70 -0.13 5.19
C GLN A 69 -6.25 0.44 3.84
N ILE A 70 -4.95 0.39 3.53
CA ILE A 70 -4.43 0.75 2.20
C ILE A 70 -5.07 -0.10 1.11
N VAL A 71 -5.09 -1.44 1.28
CA VAL A 71 -5.75 -2.34 0.32
C VAL A 71 -7.22 -1.98 0.16
N ARG A 72 -7.94 -1.73 1.26
CA ARG A 72 -9.37 -1.35 1.22
C ARG A 72 -9.58 -0.02 0.51
N MET A 73 -8.76 0.99 0.77
CA MET A 73 -8.83 2.27 0.07
C MET A 73 -8.60 2.10 -1.44
N SER A 74 -7.58 1.33 -1.83
CA SER A 74 -7.31 1.03 -3.23
C SER A 74 -8.49 0.30 -3.89
N MET A 75 -9.13 -0.65 -3.19
CA MET A 75 -10.33 -1.32 -3.71
C MET A 75 -11.46 -0.35 -3.99
N GLU A 76 -11.78 0.53 -3.04
CA GLU A 76 -12.87 1.50 -3.17
C GLU A 76 -12.60 2.54 -4.26
N LEU A 77 -11.35 2.97 -4.39
CA LEU A 77 -10.93 3.93 -5.42
C LEU A 77 -11.11 3.37 -6.85
N TRP A 78 -10.95 2.04 -7.00
CA TRP A 78 -11.17 1.30 -8.24
C TRP A 78 -12.54 0.61 -8.32
N LEU A 79 -13.44 0.88 -7.37
CA LEU A 79 -14.80 0.30 -7.31
C LEU A 79 -14.82 -1.25 -7.32
N TYR A 80 -13.81 -1.89 -6.72
CA TYR A 80 -13.73 -3.35 -6.64
C TYR A 80 -14.36 -3.88 -5.34
N GLU A 81 -15.37 -4.75 -5.48
CA GLU A 81 -15.98 -5.46 -4.34
C GLU A 81 -15.05 -6.54 -3.74
N ALA A 82 -14.18 -7.13 -4.57
CA ALA A 82 -13.23 -8.15 -4.16
C ALA A 82 -11.99 -8.13 -5.08
N VAL A 83 -10.84 -8.53 -4.53
CA VAL A 83 -9.56 -8.52 -5.26
C VAL A 83 -8.84 -9.85 -5.16
N CYS A 84 -8.01 -10.13 -6.17
CA CYS A 84 -7.22 -11.35 -6.25
C CYS A 84 -5.83 -11.18 -5.61
N ALA A 85 -5.09 -12.28 -5.48
CA ALA A 85 -3.73 -12.25 -4.94
C ALA A 85 -2.78 -11.31 -5.70
N PHE A 86 -2.97 -11.09 -7.01
CA PHE A 86 -2.14 -10.17 -7.78
C PHE A 86 -2.33 -8.70 -7.39
N PHE A 87 -3.55 -8.32 -7.01
CA PHE A 87 -3.82 -6.98 -6.49
C PHE A 87 -3.03 -6.72 -5.21
N HIS A 88 -3.06 -7.69 -4.27
CA HIS A 88 -2.28 -7.61 -3.04
C HIS A 88 -0.77 -7.50 -3.34
N LEU A 89 -0.26 -8.29 -4.29
CA LEU A 89 1.15 -8.19 -4.70
C LEU A 89 1.49 -6.81 -5.28
N GLY A 90 0.58 -6.18 -6.01
CA GLY A 90 0.76 -4.82 -6.51
C GLY A 90 0.83 -3.80 -5.38
N VAL A 91 -0.07 -3.88 -4.40
CA VAL A 91 -0.05 -3.00 -3.22
C VAL A 91 1.23 -3.22 -2.40
N GLU A 92 1.68 -4.46 -2.26
CA GLU A 92 2.96 -4.78 -1.60
C GLU A 92 4.17 -4.22 -2.36
N ASP A 93 4.16 -4.23 -3.70
CA ASP A 93 5.25 -3.64 -4.50
C ASP A 93 5.28 -2.12 -4.33
N ALA A 94 4.11 -1.46 -4.36
CA ALA A 94 3.98 -0.04 -4.06
C ALA A 94 4.49 0.29 -2.65
N ALA A 95 4.11 -0.51 -1.65
CA ALA A 95 4.62 -0.36 -0.28
C ALA A 95 6.15 -0.47 -0.20
N LYS A 96 6.75 -1.43 -0.90
CA LYS A 96 8.23 -1.56 -0.96
C LYS A 96 8.88 -0.34 -1.62
N ARG A 97 8.25 0.27 -2.63
CA ARG A 97 8.80 1.46 -3.29
C ARG A 97 8.75 2.70 -2.43
N VAL A 98 7.67 2.90 -1.68
CA VAL A 98 7.43 4.11 -0.87
C VAL A 98 7.99 3.99 0.54
N HIS A 99 7.84 2.83 1.18
CA HIS A 99 8.24 2.59 2.56
C HIS A 99 9.50 1.71 2.69
N GLY A 100 9.88 0.98 1.63
CA GLY A 100 11.04 0.09 1.65
C GLY A 100 10.72 -1.35 2.09
N VAL A 101 9.60 -1.57 2.77
CA VAL A 101 9.15 -2.90 3.20
C VAL A 101 7.62 -2.98 3.26
N VAL A 102 7.08 -4.19 3.28
CA VAL A 102 5.68 -4.41 3.65
C VAL A 102 5.61 -4.40 5.17
N ALA A 103 4.92 -3.41 5.73
CA ALA A 103 4.72 -3.23 7.17
C ALA A 103 3.24 -3.39 7.49
N ASP A 104 2.91 -3.75 8.72
CA ASP A 104 1.52 -3.85 9.15
C ASP A 104 0.85 -2.45 9.23
N GLU A 105 1.65 -1.40 9.44
CA GLU A 105 1.23 -0.01 9.63
C GLU A 105 2.25 0.96 9.02
N TYR A 106 1.74 2.08 8.50
CA TYR A 106 2.50 3.14 7.83
C TYR A 106 2.09 4.51 8.38
N PRO A 107 3.00 5.50 8.43
CA PRO A 107 2.60 6.90 8.58
C PRO A 107 1.54 7.26 7.53
N LEU A 108 0.54 8.06 7.91
CA LEU A 108 -0.60 8.36 7.02
C LEU A 108 -0.15 8.84 5.64
N GLY A 109 0.79 9.81 5.59
CA GLY A 109 1.30 10.33 4.32
C GLY A 109 1.94 9.29 3.42
N GLU A 110 2.66 8.32 3.99
CA GLU A 110 3.22 7.20 3.23
C GLU A 110 2.12 6.23 2.78
N GLY A 111 1.14 5.95 3.64
CA GLY A 111 0.01 5.11 3.28
C GLY A 111 -0.82 5.67 2.11
N LEU A 112 -1.10 6.97 2.12
CA LEU A 112 -1.78 7.64 1.00
C LEU A 112 -0.92 7.61 -0.28
N ALA A 113 0.39 7.81 -0.14
CA ALA A 113 1.31 7.68 -1.26
C ALA A 113 1.38 6.24 -1.79
N ILE A 114 1.27 5.21 -0.95
CA ILE A 114 1.21 3.81 -1.42
C ILE A 114 -0.05 3.58 -2.24
N VAL A 115 -1.22 4.09 -1.81
CA VAL A 115 -2.47 3.99 -2.60
C VAL A 115 -2.31 4.66 -3.96
N LYS A 116 -1.67 5.84 -4.01
CA LYS A 116 -1.37 6.56 -5.24
C LYS A 116 -0.37 5.84 -6.14
N GLU A 117 0.71 5.28 -5.59
CA GLU A 117 1.74 4.56 -6.36
C GLU A 117 1.22 3.23 -6.93
N PHE A 118 0.31 2.57 -6.21
CA PHE A 118 -0.35 1.36 -6.68
C PHE A 118 -1.33 1.66 -7.84
N SER A 119 -2.10 2.74 -7.71
CA SER A 119 -3.23 3.05 -8.59
C SER A 119 -2.75 3.72 -9.87
#